data_AF-A0A3D0J053-F1
#
_entry.id   AF-A0A3D0J053-F1
#
_cell.length_a   1.000
_cell.length_b   1.000
_cell.length_c   1.000
_cell.angle_alpha   90.00
_cell.angle_beta   90.00
_cell.angle_gamma   90.00
#
_symmetry.space_group_name_H-M   'P 1'
#
loop_
_entity.id
_entity.type
_entity.pdbx_description
1 polymer ?
#
loop_
_entity_poly.entity_id
_entity_poly.type
_entity_poly.pdbx_seq_one_letter_code
_entity_poly.pdbx_strand_id
1 'polypeptide(L)'
;WKESVQRLRVGNQSRREEQENLLLWQRSVAAVFGVEEATPAWAELSQAVSPLREEDRDELEKCWERAEQVLYGRDAGLNGDWCEKAALLAARIDLPRLRFWDSLRPRNLWPWITLFALAGPWVVLGQESPPTGAAGKKESPIALYREGNFEKAGQIWGEAVRKDMSDPVTRNNLGLAWYQIGDKERALANALSAYLISPQTETVGWNASIFAGAADQLDPVIRRLLEGSWASWLTARAGVFTWQIGLVAGSAGVALGIGLWLASGYFAGRRKVLFPAAVAVGCVGLLGFVVAGSALGMYGRLADARAVMIVDFQPLRSIPTEVETQAEKGYPPGSIARLEKSFLGWSKVRMPNQDTGWIRTENIVPLY
;
A
#
# COMPACT_ATOMS: atom_id res chain seq x y z
N TRP A 1 -37.40 -18.78 3.91
CA TRP A 1 -38.75 -19.34 4.12
C TRP A 1 -39.46 -19.87 2.85
N LYS A 2 -39.48 -19.17 1.70
CA LYS A 2 -40.17 -19.67 0.48
C LYS A 2 -39.66 -21.05 0.02
N GLU A 3 -38.34 -21.20 -0.03
CA GLU A 3 -37.70 -22.45 -0.43
C GLU A 3 -37.89 -23.58 0.59
N SER A 4 -37.93 -23.26 1.89
CA SER A 4 -38.14 -24.27 2.94
C SER A 4 -39.57 -24.82 2.92
N VAL A 5 -40.57 -23.98 2.66
CA VAL A 5 -41.96 -24.42 2.45
C VAL A 5 -42.08 -25.29 1.19
N GLN A 6 -41.38 -24.95 0.11
CA GLN A 6 -41.38 -25.77 -1.11
C GLN A 6 -40.79 -27.17 -0.86
N ARG A 7 -39.72 -27.27 -0.05
CA ARG A 7 -39.13 -28.55 0.33
C ARG A 7 -40.13 -29.40 1.11
N LEU A 8 -40.81 -28.83 2.11
CA LEU A 8 -41.85 -29.50 2.91
C LEU A 8 -43.05 -29.99 2.09
N ARG A 9 -43.33 -29.39 0.93
CA ARG A 9 -44.43 -29.80 0.03
C ARG A 9 -44.16 -31.12 -0.71
N VAL A 10 -42.89 -31.54 -0.83
CA VAL A 10 -42.53 -32.80 -1.49
C VAL A 10 -42.85 -33.94 -0.53
N GLY A 11 -44.06 -34.51 -0.63
CA GLY A 11 -44.69 -35.41 0.36
C GLY A 11 -44.06 -36.79 0.58
N ASN A 12 -42.74 -36.95 0.46
CA ASN A 12 -42.04 -38.21 0.71
C ASN A 12 -40.75 -37.97 1.51
N GLN A 13 -40.86 -37.21 2.61
CA GLN A 13 -39.74 -36.90 3.50
C GLN A 13 -39.69 -37.85 4.69
N SER A 14 -38.48 -38.22 5.12
CA SER A 14 -38.28 -38.84 6.42
C SER A 14 -38.63 -37.85 7.54
N ARG A 15 -39.04 -38.36 8.71
CA ARG A 15 -39.35 -37.52 9.89
C ARG A 15 -38.22 -36.55 10.25
N ARG A 16 -36.96 -36.96 10.02
CA ARG A 16 -35.79 -36.12 10.26
C ARG A 16 -35.69 -34.95 9.28
N GLU A 17 -35.94 -35.18 8.00
CA GLU A 17 -35.91 -34.14 6.97
C GLU A 17 -37.06 -33.14 7.16
N GLU A 18 -38.24 -33.61 7.58
CA GLU A 18 -39.37 -32.74 7.93
C GLU A 18 -38.98 -31.79 9.08
N GLN A 19 -38.36 -32.33 10.14
CA GLN A 19 -37.88 -31.54 11.28
C GLN A 19 -36.78 -30.54 10.88
N GLU A 20 -35.78 -30.96 10.09
CA GLU A 20 -34.71 -30.07 9.62
C GLU A 20 -35.26 -28.92 8.77
N ASN A 21 -36.23 -29.21 7.89
CA ASN A 21 -36.85 -28.19 7.05
C ASN A 21 -37.77 -27.24 7.85
N LEU A 22 -38.45 -27.71 8.89
CA LEU A 22 -39.24 -26.87 9.80
C LEU A 22 -38.35 -25.95 10.64
N LEU A 23 -37.24 -26.45 11.18
CA LEU A 23 -36.24 -25.63 11.88
C LEU A 23 -35.64 -24.56 10.95
N LEU A 24 -35.34 -24.94 9.71
CA LEU A 24 -34.85 -24.00 8.71
C LEU A 24 -35.90 -22.95 8.34
N TRP A 25 -37.17 -23.33 8.28
CA TRP A 25 -38.28 -22.41 8.11
C TRP A 25 -38.36 -21.41 9.27
N GLN A 26 -38.41 -21.86 10.53
CA GLN A 26 -38.47 -20.99 11.73
C GLN A 26 -37.30 -20.00 11.78
N ARG A 27 -36.07 -20.49 11.58
CA ARG A 27 -34.87 -19.63 11.53
C ARG A 27 -34.97 -18.59 10.43
N SER A 28 -35.47 -18.98 9.26
CA SER A 28 -35.58 -18.06 8.14
C SER A 28 -36.68 -17.01 8.35
N VAL A 29 -37.77 -17.34 9.04
CA VAL A 29 -38.82 -16.38 9.42
C VAL A 29 -38.25 -15.39 10.45
N ALA A 30 -37.61 -15.88 11.51
CA ALA A 30 -37.00 -15.05 12.55
C ALA A 30 -35.95 -14.08 11.97
N ALA A 31 -35.08 -14.56 11.08
CA ALA A 31 -34.09 -13.74 10.41
C ALA A 31 -34.72 -12.64 9.53
N VAL A 32 -35.89 -12.88 8.94
CA VAL A 32 -36.60 -11.88 8.11
C VAL A 32 -37.09 -10.71 8.94
N PHE A 33 -37.50 -10.96 10.17
CA PHE A 33 -37.98 -9.94 11.10
C PHE A 33 -36.89 -9.43 12.06
N GLY A 34 -35.62 -9.83 11.84
CA GLY A 34 -34.47 -9.32 12.60
C GLY A 34 -34.33 -9.91 14.01
N VAL A 35 -34.93 -11.07 14.28
CA VAL A 35 -34.75 -11.81 15.54
C VAL A 35 -33.51 -12.71 15.39
N GLU A 36 -32.43 -12.39 16.09
CA GLU A 36 -31.11 -13.04 15.96
C GLU A 36 -30.90 -14.22 16.96
N GLU A 37 -31.97 -14.75 17.54
CA GLU A 37 -31.88 -15.82 18.53
C GLU A 37 -31.64 -17.21 17.92
N ALA A 38 -30.89 -18.07 18.63
CA ALA A 38 -30.58 -19.43 18.19
C ALA A 38 -31.83 -20.35 18.17
N THR A 39 -32.81 -20.05 19.02
CA THR A 39 -34.11 -20.71 19.16
C THR A 39 -35.19 -19.63 19.35
N PRO A 40 -35.66 -19.00 18.27
CA PRO A 40 -36.62 -17.90 18.36
C PRO A 40 -37.94 -18.39 18.98
N ALA A 41 -38.48 -17.65 19.95
CA ALA A 41 -39.81 -17.92 20.49
C ALA A 41 -40.87 -17.02 19.84
N TRP A 42 -42.13 -17.47 19.79
CA TRP A 42 -43.22 -16.65 19.26
C TRP A 42 -43.38 -15.31 20.00
N ALA A 43 -43.12 -15.28 21.31
CA ALA A 43 -43.23 -14.07 22.13
C ALA A 43 -42.30 -12.93 21.66
N GLU A 44 -41.13 -13.26 21.13
CA GLU A 44 -40.18 -12.28 20.58
C GLU A 44 -40.53 -11.92 19.14
N LEU A 45 -40.93 -12.93 18.36
CA LEU A 45 -41.32 -12.73 16.96
C LEU A 45 -42.57 -11.85 16.84
N SER A 46 -43.55 -12.00 17.73
CA SER A 46 -44.79 -11.22 17.74
C SER A 46 -44.54 -9.71 17.89
N GLN A 47 -43.50 -9.33 18.66
CA GLN A 47 -43.06 -7.93 18.78
C GLN A 47 -42.46 -7.41 17.47
N ALA A 48 -41.60 -8.21 16.83
CA ALA A 48 -40.95 -7.85 15.57
C ALA A 48 -41.90 -7.80 14.37
N VAL A 49 -43.00 -8.57 14.44
CA VAL A 49 -44.02 -8.71 13.40
C VAL A 49 -45.16 -7.69 13.55
N SER A 50 -45.14 -6.85 14.58
CA SER A 50 -46.12 -5.76 14.80
C SER A 50 -46.42 -4.87 13.58
N PRO A 51 -45.52 -4.62 12.61
CA PRO A 51 -45.83 -3.82 11.42
C PRO A 51 -46.72 -4.52 10.37
N LEU A 52 -46.91 -5.85 10.44
CA LEU A 52 -47.75 -6.59 9.50
C LEU A 52 -49.26 -6.34 9.73
N ARG A 53 -50.07 -6.63 8.70
CA ARG A 53 -51.54 -6.65 8.82
C ARG A 53 -51.96 -7.69 9.84
N GLU A 54 -53.00 -7.40 10.61
CA GLU A 54 -53.52 -8.26 11.67
C GLU A 54 -53.82 -9.69 11.17
N GLU A 55 -54.45 -9.81 10.00
CA GLU A 55 -54.72 -11.10 9.34
C GLU A 55 -53.45 -11.92 9.07
N ASP A 56 -52.38 -11.28 8.57
CA ASP A 56 -51.13 -11.97 8.26
C ASP A 56 -50.36 -12.38 9.52
N ARG A 57 -50.53 -11.64 10.64
CA ARG A 57 -49.94 -11.98 11.95
C ARG A 57 -50.62 -13.21 12.54
N ASP A 58 -51.95 -13.24 12.54
CA ASP A 58 -52.73 -14.36 13.06
C ASP A 58 -52.48 -15.65 12.27
N GLU A 59 -52.33 -15.53 10.95
CA GLU A 59 -51.97 -16.67 10.11
C GLU A 59 -50.53 -17.15 10.37
N LEU A 60 -49.58 -16.23 10.58
CA LEU A 60 -48.20 -16.56 10.91
C LEU A 60 -48.09 -17.23 12.29
N GLU A 61 -48.85 -16.76 13.28
CA GLU A 61 -48.95 -17.35 14.62
C GLU A 61 -49.38 -18.81 14.55
N LYS A 62 -50.50 -19.07 13.87
CA LYS A 62 -51.03 -20.44 13.69
C LYS A 62 -50.04 -21.35 12.97
N CYS A 63 -49.31 -20.82 11.98
CA CYS A 63 -48.28 -21.59 11.29
C CYS A 63 -47.08 -21.89 12.20
N TRP A 64 -46.68 -20.93 13.03
CA TRP A 64 -45.58 -21.05 13.97
C TRP A 64 -45.86 -22.05 15.09
N GLU A 65 -47.01 -21.91 15.76
CA GLU A 65 -47.44 -22.82 16.82
C GLU A 65 -47.56 -24.25 16.29
N ARG A 66 -48.11 -24.42 15.08
CA ARG A 66 -48.19 -25.76 14.48
C ARG A 66 -46.82 -26.34 14.18
N ALA A 67 -45.88 -25.54 13.69
CA ALA A 67 -44.50 -25.98 13.47
C ALA A 67 -43.85 -26.42 14.80
N GLU A 68 -44.06 -25.68 15.89
CA GLU A 68 -43.55 -26.07 17.22
C GLU A 68 -44.19 -27.34 17.76
N GLN A 69 -45.49 -27.53 17.58
CA GLN A 69 -46.17 -28.76 17.97
C GLN A 69 -45.63 -29.99 17.23
N VAL A 70 -45.23 -29.85 15.95
CA VAL A 70 -44.63 -30.94 15.18
C VAL A 70 -43.17 -31.18 15.57
N LEU A 71 -42.43 -30.12 15.91
CA LEU A 71 -41.03 -30.22 16.32
C LEU A 71 -40.86 -30.77 17.74
N TYR A 72 -41.68 -30.33 18.69
CA TYR A 72 -41.50 -30.55 20.13
C TYR A 72 -42.70 -31.22 20.81
N GLY A 73 -43.85 -31.31 20.15
CA GLY A 73 -45.05 -31.95 20.68
C GLY A 73 -45.14 -33.45 20.40
N ARG A 74 -46.25 -34.06 20.83
CA ARG A 74 -46.54 -35.49 20.62
C ARG A 74 -47.23 -35.79 19.28
N ASP A 75 -47.66 -34.77 18.56
CA ASP A 75 -48.42 -34.89 17.31
C ASP A 75 -47.53 -35.32 16.14
N ALA A 76 -48.06 -36.20 15.29
CA ALA A 76 -47.36 -36.73 14.14
C ALA A 76 -47.83 -36.06 12.84
N GLY A 77 -47.17 -34.95 12.48
CA GLY A 77 -47.17 -34.43 11.11
C GLY A 77 -47.88 -33.10 10.89
N LEU A 78 -47.47 -32.43 9.81
CA LEU A 78 -48.10 -31.21 9.31
C LEU A 78 -49.49 -31.54 8.71
N ASN A 79 -50.47 -30.67 8.96
CA ASN A 79 -51.80 -30.80 8.33
C ASN A 79 -51.68 -30.45 6.84
N GLY A 80 -52.54 -31.04 5.98
CA GLY A 80 -52.47 -30.87 4.52
C GLY A 80 -52.44 -29.41 4.04
N ASP A 81 -53.12 -28.50 4.76
CA ASP A 81 -53.24 -27.10 4.38
C ASP A 81 -52.10 -26.20 4.90
N TRP A 82 -51.21 -26.71 5.76
CA TRP A 82 -50.13 -25.90 6.38
C TRP A 82 -49.16 -25.38 5.33
N CYS A 83 -48.73 -26.25 4.41
CA CYS A 83 -47.80 -25.88 3.34
C CYS A 83 -48.39 -24.83 2.40
N GLU A 84 -49.70 -24.86 2.17
CA GLU A 84 -50.39 -23.88 1.32
C GLU A 84 -50.50 -22.52 2.01
N LYS A 85 -50.87 -22.49 3.30
CA LYS A 85 -50.95 -21.26 4.10
C LYS A 85 -49.57 -20.61 4.28
N ALA A 86 -48.55 -21.40 4.62
CA ALA A 86 -47.18 -20.91 4.76
C ALA A 86 -46.60 -20.37 3.43
N ALA A 87 -46.96 -20.99 2.30
CA ALA A 87 -46.54 -20.51 0.98
C ALA A 87 -47.24 -19.20 0.58
N LEU A 88 -48.54 -19.08 0.86
CA LEU A 88 -49.32 -17.86 0.61
C LEU A 88 -48.80 -16.69 1.46
N LEU A 89 -48.54 -16.91 2.75
CA LEU A 89 -47.92 -15.93 3.63
C LEU A 89 -46.57 -15.46 3.11
N ALA A 90 -45.69 -16.40 2.77
CA ALA A 90 -44.37 -16.06 2.25
C ALA A 90 -44.47 -15.26 0.94
N ALA A 91 -45.47 -15.52 0.10
CA ALA A 91 -45.70 -14.78 -1.14
C ALA A 91 -46.19 -13.33 -0.91
N ARG A 92 -46.96 -13.09 0.15
CA ARG A 92 -47.48 -11.75 0.51
C ARG A 92 -46.46 -10.86 1.19
N ILE A 93 -45.52 -11.45 1.93
CA ILE A 93 -44.51 -10.70 2.69
C ILE A 93 -43.25 -10.55 1.82
N ASP A 94 -43.09 -9.36 1.24
CA ASP A 94 -41.91 -9.01 0.45
C ASP A 94 -40.68 -8.76 1.34
N LEU A 95 -39.56 -9.40 0.99
CA LEU A 95 -38.28 -9.20 1.68
C LEU A 95 -37.68 -7.84 1.33
N PRO A 96 -37.14 -7.08 2.29
CA PRO A 96 -36.35 -5.90 1.98
C PRO A 96 -35.15 -6.29 1.10
N ARG A 97 -34.97 -5.63 -0.04
CA ARG A 97 -33.82 -5.86 -0.92
C ARG A 97 -32.54 -5.57 -0.14
N LEU A 98 -31.63 -6.55 -0.09
CA LEU A 98 -30.28 -6.37 0.47
C LEU A 98 -29.63 -5.17 -0.21
N ARG A 99 -29.42 -4.08 0.53
CA ARG A 99 -28.74 -2.89 0.01
C ARG A 99 -27.24 -3.19 0.02
N PHE A 100 -26.55 -2.96 -1.10
CA PHE A 100 -25.10 -3.18 -1.24
C PHE A 100 -24.26 -2.59 -0.08
N TRP A 101 -24.74 -1.49 0.50
CA TRP A 101 -24.11 -0.79 1.63
C TRP A 101 -24.13 -1.56 2.95
N ASP A 102 -25.06 -2.51 3.17
CA ASP A 102 -25.09 -3.31 4.40
C ASP A 102 -23.90 -4.27 4.51
N SER A 103 -23.27 -4.63 3.38
CA SER A 103 -22.03 -5.40 3.33
C SER A 103 -20.81 -4.60 3.80
N LEU A 104 -20.89 -3.26 3.82
CA LEU A 104 -19.81 -2.36 4.24
C LEU A 104 -19.92 -1.94 5.72
N ARG A 105 -20.77 -2.60 6.52
CA ARG A 105 -20.85 -2.33 7.97
C ARG A 105 -19.51 -2.63 8.64
N PRO A 106 -19.09 -1.85 9.66
CA PRO A 106 -17.79 -2.00 10.33
C PRO A 106 -17.48 -3.43 10.77
N ARG A 107 -18.50 -4.17 11.26
CA ARG A 107 -18.41 -5.58 11.65
C ARG A 107 -17.88 -6.52 10.54
N ASN A 108 -18.20 -6.24 9.28
CA ASN A 108 -17.76 -7.04 8.14
C ASN A 108 -16.42 -6.57 7.56
N LEU A 109 -15.95 -5.38 7.93
CA LEU A 109 -14.68 -4.81 7.46
C LEU A 109 -13.50 -5.15 8.39
N TRP A 110 -13.74 -5.34 9.68
CA TRP A 110 -12.71 -5.70 10.68
C TRP A 110 -11.83 -6.91 10.30
N PRO A 111 -12.38 -8.03 9.76
CA PRO A 111 -11.56 -9.16 9.34
C PRO A 111 -10.63 -8.83 8.16
N TRP A 112 -11.04 -7.91 7.29
CA TRP A 112 -10.23 -7.51 6.12
C TRP A 112 -9.18 -6.47 6.49
N ILE A 113 -9.51 -5.55 7.40
CA ILE A 113 -8.56 -4.55 7.94
C ILE A 113 -7.44 -5.25 8.70
N THR A 114 -7.76 -6.26 9.52
CA THR A 114 -6.75 -7.04 10.26
C THR A 114 -5.86 -7.87 9.32
N LEU A 115 -6.43 -8.45 8.25
CA LEU A 115 -5.66 -9.15 7.23
C LEU A 115 -4.72 -8.21 6.46
N PHE A 116 -5.18 -7.00 6.11
CA PHE A 116 -4.35 -5.97 5.48
C PHE A 116 -3.25 -5.43 6.39
N ALA A 117 -3.52 -5.29 7.70
CA ALA A 117 -2.52 -4.90 8.69
C ALA A 117 -1.43 -5.96 8.88
N LEU A 118 -1.77 -7.24 8.72
CA LEU A 118 -0.81 -8.36 8.82
C LEU A 118 -0.05 -8.63 7.50
N ALA A 119 -0.66 -8.36 6.35
CA ALA A 119 -0.11 -8.66 5.02
C ALA A 119 0.48 -7.45 4.28
N GLY A 120 0.33 -6.23 4.82
CA GLY A 120 1.05 -5.06 4.31
C GLY A 120 2.56 -5.23 4.49
N PRO A 121 3.39 -4.62 3.63
CA PRO A 121 4.82 -4.55 3.91
C PRO A 121 4.94 -3.84 5.24
N TRP A 122 5.47 -4.53 6.25
CA TRP A 122 5.87 -3.88 7.48
C TRP A 122 6.83 -2.78 7.06
N VAL A 123 6.34 -1.54 7.04
CA VAL A 123 7.21 -0.38 7.19
C VAL A 123 8.00 -0.71 8.43
N VAL A 124 9.29 -0.92 8.25
CA VAL A 124 10.26 -1.08 9.33
C VAL A 124 10.17 0.20 10.16
N LEU A 125 9.24 0.21 11.12
CA LEU A 125 9.20 1.17 12.19
C LEU A 125 10.39 0.85 13.08
N GLY A 126 11.40 1.71 13.01
CA GLY A 126 12.55 1.69 13.88
C GLY A 126 13.56 0.60 13.51
N GLN A 127 14.47 0.92 12.59
CA GLN A 127 15.85 0.55 12.91
C GLN A 127 16.26 1.43 14.08
N GLU A 128 16.14 0.89 15.29
CA GLU A 128 17.02 1.31 16.37
C GLU A 128 18.44 1.18 15.83
N SER A 129 19.12 2.33 15.71
CA SER A 129 20.54 2.35 15.46
C SER A 129 21.20 1.47 16.50
N PRO A 130 22.05 0.49 16.12
CA PRO A 130 22.72 -0.32 17.11
C PRO A 130 23.50 0.62 18.05
N PRO A 131 23.48 0.38 19.38
CA PRO A 131 24.36 1.13 20.27
C PRO A 131 25.78 0.88 19.78
N THR A 132 26.50 1.97 19.56
CA THR A 132 27.85 1.98 19.00
C THR A 132 28.78 1.28 19.99
N GLY A 133 28.89 -0.03 19.84
CA GLY A 133 29.72 -0.90 20.66
C GLY A 133 31.10 -1.07 20.03
N ALA A 134 32.08 -0.51 20.72
CA ALA A 134 33.51 -0.84 20.74
C ALA A 134 34.50 -0.11 19.80
N ALA A 135 35.41 0.58 20.50
CA ALA A 135 36.86 0.66 20.29
C ALA A 135 37.43 1.86 19.49
N GLY A 136 37.89 2.84 20.27
CA GLY A 136 38.75 3.97 19.89
C GLY A 136 38.11 5.29 20.31
N LYS A 137 38.84 6.19 20.98
CA LYS A 137 38.45 7.62 21.07
C LYS A 137 38.42 8.19 19.65
N LYS A 138 37.36 7.91 18.88
CA LYS A 138 37.08 8.59 17.62
C LYS A 138 36.23 9.81 17.98
N GLU A 139 36.71 10.98 17.58
CA GLU A 139 35.97 12.23 17.73
C GLU A 139 34.58 12.04 17.11
N SER A 140 33.53 12.37 17.87
CA SER A 140 32.17 12.27 17.36
C SER A 140 31.96 13.36 16.31
N PRO A 141 31.59 13.03 15.06
CA PRO A 141 31.38 14.05 14.03
C PRO A 141 30.23 15.01 14.39
N ILE A 142 29.25 14.54 15.18
CA ILE A 142 28.18 15.38 15.73
C ILE A 142 28.73 16.39 16.74
N ALA A 143 29.67 15.97 17.60
CA ALA A 143 30.31 16.88 18.55
C ALA A 143 31.15 17.94 17.83
N LEU A 144 31.98 17.51 16.88
CA LEU A 144 32.76 18.41 16.02
C LEU A 144 31.87 19.43 15.29
N TYR A 145 30.75 18.99 14.72
CA TYR A 145 29.80 19.87 14.06
C TYR A 145 29.20 20.89 15.04
N ARG A 146 28.83 20.47 16.26
CA ARG A 146 28.30 21.38 17.31
C ARG A 146 29.34 22.38 17.80
N GLU A 147 30.61 22.00 17.79
CA GLU A 147 31.74 22.87 18.13
C GLU A 147 32.15 23.81 16.97
N GLY A 148 31.47 23.73 15.82
CA GLY A 148 31.76 24.55 14.64
C GLY A 148 32.91 24.02 13.77
N ASN A 149 33.43 22.81 14.05
CA ASN A 149 34.48 22.18 13.28
C ASN A 149 33.91 21.38 12.10
N PHE A 150 33.32 22.10 11.14
CA PHE A 150 32.53 21.53 10.06
C PHE A 150 33.37 20.71 9.07
N GLU A 151 34.60 21.13 8.77
CA GLU A 151 35.49 20.44 7.85
C GLU A 151 35.89 19.06 8.38
N LYS A 152 36.28 18.95 9.66
CA LYS A 152 36.59 17.64 10.26
C LYS A 152 35.35 16.77 10.37
N ALA A 153 34.21 17.33 10.74
CA ALA A 153 32.94 16.60 10.77
C ALA A 153 32.60 16.05 9.36
N GLY A 154 32.73 16.87 8.33
CA GLY A 154 32.54 16.51 6.93
C GLY A 154 33.51 15.42 6.46
N GLN A 155 34.78 15.44 6.88
CA GLN A 155 35.73 14.37 6.56
C GLN A 155 35.30 13.03 7.16
N ILE A 156 34.91 13.00 8.45
CA ILE A 156 34.47 11.78 9.13
C ILE A 156 33.17 11.25 8.52
N TRP A 157 32.18 12.11 8.29
CA TRP A 157 30.95 11.69 7.61
C TRP A 157 31.21 11.27 6.16
N GLY A 158 32.12 11.92 5.44
CA GLY A 158 32.53 11.52 4.09
C GLY A 158 33.22 10.16 4.03
N GLU A 159 34.00 9.79 5.06
CA GLU A 159 34.50 8.42 5.22
C GLU A 159 33.39 7.41 5.51
N ALA A 160 32.40 7.79 6.33
CA ALA A 160 31.26 6.93 6.64
C ALA A 160 30.39 6.70 5.39
N VAL A 161 30.07 7.74 4.61
CA VAL A 161 29.35 7.60 3.32
C VAL A 161 30.11 6.72 2.33
N ARG A 162 31.45 6.78 2.29
CA ARG A 162 32.24 5.89 1.42
C ARG A 162 32.17 4.43 1.83
N LYS A 163 31.89 4.13 3.10
CA LYS A 163 31.73 2.75 3.61
C LYS A 163 30.32 2.24 3.41
N ASP A 164 29.33 3.10 3.64
CA ASP A 164 27.92 2.83 3.40
C ASP A 164 27.28 4.02 2.70
N MET A 165 27.14 3.89 1.38
CA MET A 165 26.52 4.91 0.55
C MET A 165 25.00 4.97 0.78
N SER A 166 24.40 3.93 1.36
CA SER A 166 22.95 3.83 1.51
C SER A 166 22.40 4.41 2.81
N ASP A 167 23.24 4.93 3.70
CA ASP A 167 22.78 5.55 4.96
C ASP A 167 22.29 7.00 4.72
N PRO A 168 20.96 7.25 4.78
CA PRO A 168 20.40 8.58 4.54
C PRO A 168 20.78 9.58 5.65
N VAL A 169 20.98 9.12 6.89
CA VAL A 169 21.30 10.01 8.02
C VAL A 169 22.73 10.53 7.88
N THR A 170 23.67 9.64 7.59
CA THR A 170 25.06 10.03 7.36
C THR A 170 25.19 10.94 6.13
N ARG A 171 24.47 10.65 5.03
CA ARG A 171 24.44 11.55 3.86
C ARG A 171 23.84 12.91 4.19
N ASN A 172 22.72 12.96 4.91
CA ASN A 172 22.10 14.22 5.33
C ASN A 172 23.05 15.07 6.21
N ASN A 173 23.75 14.42 7.14
CA ASN A 173 24.73 15.10 8.00
C ASN A 173 25.96 15.60 7.23
N LEU A 174 26.44 14.82 6.25
CA LEU A 174 27.49 15.29 5.35
C LEU A 174 27.03 16.52 4.55
N GLY A 175 25.77 16.52 4.10
CA GLY A 175 25.17 17.69 3.45
C GLY A 175 25.13 18.92 4.36
N LEU A 176 24.77 18.74 5.64
CA LEU A 176 24.83 19.82 6.64
C LEU A 176 26.25 20.37 6.83
N ALA A 177 27.27 19.52 6.89
CA ALA A 177 28.66 19.99 7.00
C ALA A 177 29.06 20.84 5.78
N TRP A 178 28.79 20.36 4.56
CA TRP A 178 29.07 21.11 3.34
C TRP A 178 28.33 22.45 3.29
N TYR A 179 27.09 22.47 3.75
CA TYR A 179 26.30 23.69 3.79
C TYR A 179 26.92 24.74 4.71
N GLN A 180 27.43 24.34 5.88
CA GLN A 180 28.09 25.25 6.82
C GLN A 180 29.44 25.77 6.30
N ILE A 181 30.15 24.96 5.51
CA ILE A 181 31.40 25.34 4.83
C ILE A 181 31.11 26.29 3.63
N GLY A 182 29.86 26.35 3.17
CA GLY A 182 29.42 27.21 2.07
C GLY A 182 29.40 26.52 0.70
N ASP A 183 29.69 25.22 0.64
CA ASP A 183 29.61 24.41 -0.59
C ASP A 183 28.17 23.90 -0.76
N LYS A 184 27.34 24.74 -1.40
CA LYS A 184 25.90 24.52 -1.50
C LYS A 184 25.56 23.36 -2.44
N GLU A 185 26.38 23.16 -3.46
CA GLU A 185 26.21 22.13 -4.47
C GLU A 185 26.50 20.75 -3.88
N ARG A 186 27.60 20.58 -3.12
CA ARG A 186 27.85 19.33 -2.39
C ARG A 186 26.83 19.11 -1.28
N ALA A 187 26.36 20.17 -0.63
CA ALA A 187 25.28 20.07 0.35
C ALA A 187 23.99 19.51 -0.28
N LEU A 188 23.55 20.12 -1.38
CA LEU A 188 22.37 19.68 -2.13
C LEU A 188 22.52 18.24 -2.62
N ALA A 189 23.67 17.85 -3.18
CA ALA A 189 23.85 16.49 -3.71
C ALA A 189 23.66 15.42 -2.62
N ASN A 190 24.23 15.65 -1.44
CA ASN A 190 24.15 14.72 -0.32
C ASN A 190 22.74 14.69 0.30
N ALA A 191 22.08 15.83 0.46
CA ALA A 191 20.70 15.86 0.95
C ALA A 191 19.70 15.29 -0.06
N LEU A 192 19.88 15.55 -1.36
CA LEU A 192 19.09 14.95 -2.42
C LEU A 192 19.23 13.43 -2.39
N SER A 193 20.45 12.93 -2.27
CA SER A 193 20.69 11.50 -2.14
C SER A 193 20.00 10.89 -0.93
N ALA A 194 20.10 11.52 0.25
CA ALA A 194 19.38 11.09 1.44
C ALA A 194 17.85 11.07 1.21
N TYR A 195 17.31 12.08 0.51
CA TYR A 195 15.90 12.15 0.14
C TYR A 195 15.48 11.05 -0.85
N LEU A 196 16.33 10.68 -1.80
CA LEU A 196 16.04 9.59 -2.74
C LEU A 196 16.01 8.23 -2.05
N ILE A 197 16.82 8.05 -1.01
CA ILE A 197 16.91 6.80 -0.24
C ILE A 197 15.76 6.70 0.77
N SER A 198 15.57 7.73 1.59
CA SER A 198 14.62 7.68 2.72
C SER A 198 14.06 9.07 3.04
N PRO A 199 13.11 9.58 2.22
CA PRO A 199 12.52 10.89 2.39
C PRO A 199 11.68 11.04 3.67
N GLN A 200 11.24 9.92 4.24
CA GLN A 200 10.50 9.86 5.51
C GLN A 200 11.39 10.04 6.75
N THR A 201 12.71 10.02 6.58
CA THR A 201 13.65 10.28 7.69
C THR A 201 13.49 11.71 8.16
N GLU A 202 13.48 11.91 9.48
CA GLU A 202 13.35 13.24 10.07
C GLU A 202 14.44 14.19 9.52
N THR A 203 14.08 15.45 9.29
CA THR A 203 14.92 16.52 8.72
C THR A 203 15.38 16.35 7.27
N VAL A 204 15.40 15.15 6.68
CA VAL A 204 15.93 14.91 5.32
C VAL A 204 15.18 15.74 4.27
N GLY A 205 13.85 15.64 4.24
CA GLY A 205 13.04 16.41 3.27
C GLY A 205 13.15 17.92 3.46
N TRP A 206 13.30 18.38 4.70
CA TRP A 206 13.47 19.81 5.02
C TRP A 206 14.85 20.33 4.62
N ASN A 207 15.93 19.59 4.93
CA ASN A 207 17.28 19.95 4.51
C ASN A 207 17.43 19.96 2.99
N ALA A 208 16.87 18.95 2.30
CA ALA A 208 16.89 18.90 0.84
C ALA A 208 16.23 20.13 0.21
N SER A 209 15.09 20.60 0.75
CA SER A 209 14.41 21.80 0.23
C SER A 209 15.19 23.10 0.54
N ILE A 210 15.77 23.22 1.74
CA ILE A 210 16.62 24.37 2.10
C ILE A 210 17.86 24.44 1.21
N PHE A 211 18.57 23.32 1.02
CA PHE A 211 19.77 23.32 0.19
C PHE A 211 19.44 23.52 -1.29
N ALA A 212 18.30 23.01 -1.76
CA ALA A 212 17.83 23.27 -3.12
C ALA A 212 17.51 24.76 -3.35
N GLY A 213 16.98 25.46 -2.34
CA GLY A 213 16.76 26.90 -2.40
C GLY A 213 18.04 27.74 -2.30
N ALA A 214 19.11 27.17 -1.74
CA ALA A 214 20.39 27.84 -1.60
C ALA A 214 21.31 27.65 -2.81
N ALA A 215 21.20 26.51 -3.50
CA ALA A 215 22.01 26.15 -4.66
C ALA A 215 21.89 27.18 -5.80
N ASP A 216 23.00 27.45 -6.46
CA ASP A 216 23.04 28.51 -7.48
C ASP A 216 22.30 28.07 -8.76
N GLN A 217 22.33 26.78 -9.06
CA GLN A 217 21.59 26.18 -10.16
C GLN A 217 20.87 24.91 -9.72
N LEU A 218 19.60 24.82 -10.09
CA LEU A 218 18.75 23.69 -9.72
C LEU A 218 18.23 22.99 -10.96
N ASP A 219 18.56 21.72 -11.09
CA ASP A 219 18.05 20.87 -12.15
C ASP A 219 16.51 20.82 -12.12
N PRO A 220 15.81 20.95 -13.27
CA PRO A 220 14.35 20.95 -13.31
C PRO A 220 13.71 19.71 -12.68
N VAL A 221 14.40 18.56 -12.68
CA VAL A 221 13.91 17.33 -12.04
C VAL A 221 13.91 17.46 -10.52
N ILE A 222 14.96 18.04 -9.94
CA ILE A 222 15.05 18.29 -8.49
C ILE A 222 13.99 19.31 -8.07
N ARG A 223 13.85 20.39 -8.85
CA ARG A 223 12.84 21.41 -8.62
C ARG A 223 11.44 20.82 -8.54
N ARG A 224 11.03 20.03 -9.54
CA ARG A 224 9.72 19.37 -9.56
C ARG A 224 9.51 18.44 -8.37
N LEU A 225 10.58 17.74 -7.94
CA LEU A 225 10.54 16.78 -6.86
C LEU A 225 10.30 17.45 -5.49
N LEU A 226 10.90 18.63 -5.27
CA LEU A 226 10.89 19.32 -3.98
C LEU A 226 9.86 20.45 -3.89
N GLU A 227 9.35 20.97 -5.01
CA GLU A 227 8.26 21.94 -5.00
C GLU A 227 6.96 21.35 -4.43
N GLY A 228 6.18 22.17 -3.72
CA GLY A 228 4.95 21.81 -2.99
C GLY A 228 3.76 21.38 -3.85
N SER A 229 4.01 20.63 -4.92
CA SER A 229 3.01 19.96 -5.75
C SER A 229 2.57 18.64 -5.12
N TRP A 230 1.54 18.01 -5.69
CA TRP A 230 1.15 16.65 -5.30
C TRP A 230 2.28 15.62 -5.48
N ALA A 231 3.26 15.91 -6.35
CA ALA A 231 4.41 15.03 -6.56
C ALA A 231 5.27 14.94 -5.30
N SER A 232 5.58 16.06 -4.64
CA SER A 232 6.37 16.06 -3.41
C SER A 232 5.63 15.37 -2.26
N TRP A 233 4.30 15.49 -2.19
CA TRP A 233 3.50 14.73 -1.23
C TRP A 233 3.66 13.21 -1.42
N LEU A 234 3.68 12.73 -2.66
CA LEU A 234 3.82 11.31 -2.98
C LEU A 234 5.24 10.82 -2.74
N THR A 235 6.25 11.53 -3.28
CA THR A 235 7.66 11.15 -3.14
C THR A 235 8.18 11.33 -1.71
N ALA A 236 7.52 12.14 -0.86
CA ALA A 236 7.87 12.21 0.55
C ALA A 236 7.53 10.94 1.36
N ARG A 237 6.69 10.03 0.83
CA ARG A 237 6.22 8.86 1.60
C ARG A 237 7.20 7.71 1.64
N ALA A 238 8.01 7.56 0.60
CA ALA A 238 8.95 6.46 0.50
C ALA A 238 10.04 6.79 -0.51
N GLY A 239 11.23 6.23 -0.32
CA GLY A 239 12.34 6.38 -1.26
C GLY A 239 12.16 5.58 -2.55
N VAL A 240 13.08 5.79 -3.48
CA VAL A 240 13.05 5.18 -4.82
C VAL A 240 12.99 3.66 -4.74
N PHE A 241 13.81 3.04 -3.90
CA PHE A 241 13.87 1.59 -3.77
C PHE A 241 12.53 0.99 -3.29
N THR A 242 11.87 1.64 -2.33
CA THR A 242 10.56 1.20 -1.83
C THR A 242 9.49 1.27 -2.91
N TRP A 243 9.50 2.32 -3.74
CA TRP A 243 8.58 2.41 -4.87
C TRP A 243 8.88 1.37 -5.96
N GLN A 244 10.15 1.03 -6.20
CA GLN A 244 10.52 -0.07 -7.09
C GLN A 244 9.97 -1.41 -6.59
N ILE A 245 10.08 -1.70 -5.29
CA ILE A 245 9.45 -2.88 -4.67
C ILE A 245 7.93 -2.82 -4.85
N GLY A 246 7.31 -1.67 -4.60
CA GLY A 246 5.87 -1.46 -4.78
C GLY A 246 5.41 -1.73 -6.22
N LEU A 247 6.19 -1.34 -7.21
CA LEU A 247 5.92 -1.60 -8.63
C LEU A 247 5.96 -3.10 -8.94
N VAL A 248 6.97 -3.81 -8.42
CA VAL A 248 7.09 -5.27 -8.58
C VAL A 248 5.95 -5.99 -7.87
N ALA A 249 5.65 -5.63 -6.62
CA ALA A 249 4.55 -6.20 -5.85
C ALA A 249 3.18 -5.93 -6.52
N GLY A 250 2.97 -4.71 -7.03
CA GLY A 250 1.76 -4.34 -7.78
C GLY A 250 1.58 -5.17 -9.03
N SER A 251 2.63 -5.32 -9.85
CA SER A 251 2.59 -6.15 -11.07
C SER A 251 2.38 -7.64 -10.75
N ALA A 252 3.01 -8.17 -9.70
CA ALA A 252 2.76 -9.52 -9.21
C ALA A 252 1.31 -9.70 -8.73
N GLY A 253 0.74 -8.69 -8.05
CA GLY A 253 -0.67 -8.67 -7.65
C GLY A 253 -1.63 -8.70 -8.85
N VAL A 254 -1.36 -7.93 -9.90
CA VAL A 254 -2.13 -7.99 -11.15
C VAL A 254 -2.05 -9.39 -11.78
N ALA A 255 -0.85 -9.97 -11.88
CA ALA A 255 -0.67 -11.31 -12.41
C ALA A 255 -1.42 -12.38 -11.58
N LEU A 256 -1.39 -12.27 -10.25
CA LEU A 256 -2.14 -13.15 -9.35
C LEU A 256 -3.65 -12.98 -9.53
N GLY A 257 -4.14 -11.75 -9.67
CA GLY A 257 -5.54 -11.46 -9.97
C GLY A 257 -6.01 -12.12 -11.27
N ILE A 258 -5.20 -12.03 -12.33
CA ILE A 258 -5.47 -12.71 -13.61
C ILE A 258 -5.49 -14.24 -13.43
N GLY A 259 -4.52 -14.80 -12.68
CA GLY A 259 -4.45 -16.23 -12.38
C GLY A 259 -5.70 -16.73 -11.63
N LEU A 260 -6.16 -15.98 -10.62
CA LEU A 260 -7.39 -16.29 -9.88
C LEU A 260 -8.64 -16.16 -10.76
N TRP A 261 -8.66 -15.19 -11.67
CA TRP A 261 -9.75 -15.02 -12.62
C TRP A 261 -9.86 -16.22 -13.56
N LEU A 262 -8.73 -16.68 -14.13
CA LEU A 262 -8.67 -17.89 -14.95
C LEU A 262 -9.09 -19.14 -14.15
N ALA A 263 -8.60 -19.28 -12.91
CA ALA A 263 -8.97 -20.38 -12.03
C ALA A 263 -10.48 -20.39 -11.70
N SER A 264 -11.12 -19.21 -11.62
CA SER A 264 -12.58 -19.11 -11.42
C SER A 264 -13.39 -19.66 -12.59
N GLY A 265 -12.83 -19.65 -13.81
CA GLY A 265 -13.41 -20.26 -15.00
C GLY A 265 -13.26 -21.78 -15.03
N TYR A 266 -12.15 -22.31 -14.52
CA TYR A 266 -11.87 -23.76 -14.48
C TYR A 266 -12.60 -24.46 -13.33
N PHE A 267 -12.63 -23.85 -12.14
CA PHE A 267 -13.23 -24.44 -10.94
C PHE A 267 -14.63 -23.86 -10.66
N ALA A 268 -15.64 -24.33 -11.41
CA ALA A 268 -17.02 -23.85 -11.31
C ALA A 268 -17.58 -23.87 -9.86
N GLY A 269 -17.22 -24.88 -9.06
CA GLY A 269 -17.66 -25.00 -7.65
C GLY A 269 -17.09 -23.93 -6.71
N ARG A 270 -15.96 -23.31 -7.04
CA ARG A 270 -15.32 -22.25 -6.22
C ARG A 270 -15.44 -20.84 -6.83
N ARG A 271 -16.14 -20.71 -7.97
CA ARG A 271 -16.25 -19.44 -8.71
C ARG A 271 -16.75 -18.27 -7.86
N LYS A 272 -17.72 -18.50 -6.97
CA LYS A 272 -18.29 -17.46 -6.08
C LYS A 272 -17.26 -16.84 -5.13
N VAL A 273 -16.14 -17.53 -4.87
CA VAL A 273 -15.04 -17.03 -4.01
C VAL A 273 -13.86 -16.57 -4.86
N LEU A 274 -13.47 -17.36 -5.87
CA LEU A 274 -12.31 -17.06 -6.70
C LEU A 274 -12.49 -15.79 -7.54
N PHE A 275 -13.68 -15.55 -8.09
CA PHE A 275 -13.94 -14.38 -8.92
C PHE A 275 -13.85 -13.06 -8.13
N PRO A 276 -14.54 -12.86 -6.99
CA PRO A 276 -14.38 -11.63 -6.22
C PRO A 276 -12.96 -11.47 -5.66
N ALA A 277 -12.29 -12.57 -5.27
CA ALA A 277 -10.89 -12.52 -4.86
C ALA A 277 -9.97 -12.05 -6.01
N ALA A 278 -10.19 -12.55 -7.23
CA ALA A 278 -9.46 -12.12 -8.42
C ALA A 278 -9.62 -10.63 -8.70
N VAL A 279 -10.85 -10.12 -8.62
CA VAL A 279 -11.15 -8.70 -8.81
C VAL A 279 -10.48 -7.87 -7.71
N ALA A 280 -10.62 -8.26 -6.44
CA ALA A 280 -10.02 -7.52 -5.34
C ALA A 280 -8.48 -7.46 -5.45
N VAL A 281 -7.82 -8.61 -5.63
CA VAL A 281 -6.36 -8.69 -5.76
C VAL A 281 -5.87 -7.95 -7.00
N GLY A 282 -6.58 -8.11 -8.14
CA GLY A 282 -6.26 -7.40 -9.38
C GLY A 282 -6.38 -5.89 -9.24
N CYS A 283 -7.45 -5.39 -8.62
CA CYS A 283 -7.65 -3.95 -8.40
C CYS A 283 -6.61 -3.36 -7.44
N VAL A 284 -6.29 -4.05 -6.33
CA VAL A 284 -5.27 -3.60 -5.38
C VAL A 284 -3.88 -3.61 -6.03
N GLY A 285 -3.55 -4.68 -6.77
CA GLY A 285 -2.30 -4.78 -7.52
C GLY A 285 -2.18 -3.67 -8.57
N LEU A 286 -3.25 -3.39 -9.31
CA LEU A 286 -3.28 -2.32 -10.31
C LEU A 286 -3.11 -0.95 -9.68
N LEU A 287 -3.81 -0.67 -8.56
CA LEU A 287 -3.65 0.58 -7.83
C LEU A 287 -2.21 0.76 -7.35
N GLY A 288 -1.62 -0.27 -6.73
CA GLY A 288 -0.23 -0.25 -6.30
C GLY A 288 0.74 -0.02 -7.45
N PHE A 289 0.54 -0.68 -8.58
CA PHE A 289 1.34 -0.50 -9.79
C PHE A 289 1.26 0.94 -10.34
N VAL A 290 0.05 1.51 -10.43
CA VAL A 290 -0.17 2.88 -10.93
C VAL A 290 0.46 3.91 -10.00
N VAL A 291 0.26 3.78 -8.69
CA VAL A 291 0.82 4.71 -7.70
C VAL A 291 2.35 4.64 -7.69
N ALA A 292 2.91 3.44 -7.63
CA ALA A 292 4.36 3.24 -7.65
C ALA A 292 4.99 3.70 -8.98
N GLY A 293 4.36 3.40 -10.12
CA GLY A 293 4.82 3.84 -11.43
C GLY A 293 4.78 5.37 -11.57
N SER A 294 3.74 6.00 -11.03
CA SER A 294 3.62 7.46 -10.99
C SER A 294 4.70 8.08 -10.10
N ALA A 295 4.95 7.53 -8.90
CA ALA A 295 6.01 7.98 -8.01
C ALA A 295 7.40 7.88 -8.67
N LEU A 296 7.72 6.73 -9.28
CA LEU A 296 8.98 6.53 -10.00
C LEU A 296 9.12 7.45 -11.22
N GLY A 297 8.02 7.74 -11.91
CA GLY A 297 7.98 8.72 -12.98
C GLY A 297 8.33 10.14 -12.51
N MET A 298 7.99 10.50 -11.26
CA MET A 298 8.35 11.79 -10.66
C MET A 298 9.83 11.88 -10.30
N TYR A 299 10.41 10.82 -9.75
CA TYR A 299 11.87 10.73 -9.58
C TYR A 299 12.60 10.78 -10.93
N GLY A 300 12.01 10.20 -11.98
CA GLY A 300 12.54 10.25 -13.34
C GLY A 300 13.95 9.69 -13.41
N ARG A 301 14.89 10.46 -13.97
CA ARG A 301 16.31 10.06 -14.07
C ARG A 301 17.02 9.91 -12.72
N LEU A 302 16.49 10.52 -11.65
CA LEU A 302 17.03 10.34 -10.32
C LEU A 302 16.80 8.93 -9.78
N ALA A 303 15.89 8.15 -10.37
CA ALA A 303 15.65 6.76 -9.97
C ALA A 303 16.71 5.77 -10.48
N ASP A 304 17.62 6.21 -11.36
CA ASP A 304 18.72 5.37 -11.84
C ASP A 304 19.78 5.21 -10.73
N ALA A 305 20.12 3.96 -10.39
CA ALA A 305 21.17 3.66 -9.41
C ALA A 305 22.55 4.25 -9.77
N ARG A 306 22.75 4.62 -11.03
CA ARG A 306 23.97 5.28 -11.52
C ARG A 306 23.83 6.80 -11.66
N ALA A 307 22.78 7.38 -11.10
CA ALA A 307 22.61 8.82 -11.11
C ALA A 307 23.71 9.50 -10.27
N VAL A 308 24.31 10.53 -10.84
CA VAL A 308 25.32 11.37 -10.19
C VAL A 308 24.95 12.84 -10.39
N MET A 309 25.28 13.68 -9.43
CA MET A 309 25.15 15.13 -9.55
C MET A 309 26.54 15.75 -9.73
N ILE A 310 26.68 16.63 -10.73
CA ILE A 310 27.88 17.43 -10.92
C ILE A 310 27.86 18.54 -9.86
N VAL A 311 28.91 18.65 -9.06
CA VAL A 311 28.99 19.63 -7.95
C VAL A 311 29.92 20.79 -8.24
N ASP A 312 30.89 20.62 -9.13
CA ASP A 312 31.78 21.70 -9.57
C ASP A 312 31.71 21.88 -11.08
N PHE A 313 31.88 23.11 -11.55
CA PHE A 313 31.93 23.40 -12.98
C PHE A 313 33.19 22.79 -13.58
N GLN A 314 33.01 21.78 -14.41
CA GLN A 314 34.09 21.15 -15.17
C GLN A 314 33.64 20.87 -16.60
N PRO A 315 34.50 21.12 -17.59
CA PRO A 315 34.23 20.75 -18.96
C PRO A 315 34.24 19.22 -19.12
N LEU A 316 33.29 18.69 -19.89
CA LEU A 316 33.32 17.29 -20.27
C LEU A 316 34.45 17.05 -21.27
N ARG A 317 35.33 16.12 -20.93
CA ARG A 317 36.48 15.73 -21.74
C ARG A 317 36.16 14.50 -22.58
N SER A 318 36.68 14.40 -23.79
CA SER A 318 36.51 13.20 -24.62
C SER A 318 37.39 12.05 -24.13
N ILE A 319 38.53 12.37 -23.51
CA ILE A 319 39.54 11.43 -23.00
C ILE A 319 39.84 11.78 -21.52
N PRO A 320 40.10 10.79 -20.63
CA PRO A 320 40.41 11.04 -19.22
C PRO A 320 41.85 11.57 -19.02
N THR A 321 42.18 12.71 -19.65
CA THR A 321 43.49 13.35 -19.61
C THR A 321 43.37 14.87 -19.59
N GLU A 322 44.26 15.52 -18.82
CA GLU A 322 44.31 16.99 -18.68
C GLU A 322 45.23 17.69 -19.68
N VAL A 323 46.02 16.90 -20.44
CA VAL A 323 47.18 17.39 -21.20
C VAL A 323 46.80 18.04 -22.53
N GLU A 324 45.63 17.73 -23.10
CA GLU A 324 45.21 18.24 -24.40
C GLU A 324 44.02 19.19 -24.28
N THR A 325 44.04 20.30 -25.03
CA THR A 325 42.89 21.20 -25.22
C THR A 325 41.84 20.50 -26.06
N GLN A 326 40.71 20.14 -25.44
CA GLN A 326 39.64 19.37 -26.07
C GLN A 326 38.43 20.26 -26.39
N ALA A 327 37.51 19.77 -27.23
CA ALA A 327 36.22 20.44 -27.44
C ALA A 327 35.38 20.27 -26.17
N GLU A 328 35.40 21.31 -25.34
CA GLU A 328 34.88 21.28 -23.98
C GLU A 328 33.44 21.79 -23.94
N LYS A 329 32.49 20.87 -23.70
CA LYS A 329 31.12 21.27 -23.34
C LYS A 329 30.98 21.25 -21.82
N GLY A 330 30.97 22.42 -21.22
CA GLY A 330 30.77 22.60 -19.79
C GLY A 330 29.31 22.42 -19.39
N TYR A 331 29.10 21.75 -18.26
CA TYR A 331 27.80 21.66 -17.61
C TYR A 331 27.87 22.36 -16.26
N PRO A 332 26.81 23.10 -15.89
CA PRO A 332 26.80 23.79 -14.62
C PRO A 332 26.69 22.80 -13.45
N PRO A 333 27.16 23.20 -12.25
CA PRO A 333 26.85 22.49 -11.02
C PRO A 333 25.34 22.30 -10.82
N GLY A 334 24.96 21.24 -10.10
CA GLY A 334 23.58 20.82 -9.95
C GLY A 334 23.04 19.98 -11.11
N SER A 335 23.75 19.88 -12.23
CA SER A 335 23.35 19.03 -13.36
C SER A 335 23.36 17.54 -13.00
N ILE A 336 22.29 16.84 -13.34
CA ILE A 336 22.20 15.39 -13.13
C ILE A 336 22.69 14.62 -14.36
N ALA A 337 23.61 13.69 -14.15
CA ALA A 337 24.17 12.82 -15.17
C ALA A 337 24.04 11.35 -14.78
N ARG A 338 24.28 10.45 -15.74
CA ARG A 338 24.35 9.01 -15.51
C ARG A 338 25.80 8.55 -15.60
N LEU A 339 26.30 7.87 -14.58
CA LEU A 339 27.61 7.26 -14.58
C LEU A 339 27.66 6.02 -15.48
N GLU A 340 28.60 5.98 -16.42
CA GLU A 340 28.83 4.83 -17.29
C GLU A 340 29.98 3.96 -16.83
N LYS A 341 31.14 4.59 -16.58
CA LYS A 341 32.41 3.93 -16.29
C LYS A 341 33.25 4.79 -15.35
N SER A 342 34.12 4.17 -14.58
CA SER A 342 35.15 4.85 -13.79
C SER A 342 36.53 4.33 -14.20
N PHE A 343 37.52 5.22 -14.20
CA PHE A 343 38.91 4.93 -14.57
C PHE A 343 39.86 5.86 -13.83
N LEU A 344 40.67 5.35 -12.90
CA LEU A 344 41.77 6.07 -12.23
C LEU A 344 41.42 7.52 -11.80
N GLY A 345 40.37 7.70 -10.99
CA GLY A 345 39.93 9.02 -10.53
C GLY A 345 39.09 9.80 -11.53
N TRP A 346 38.87 9.27 -12.74
CA TRP A 346 37.93 9.79 -13.73
C TRP A 346 36.64 9.00 -13.75
N SER A 347 35.57 9.68 -14.08
CA SER A 347 34.23 9.12 -14.23
C SER A 347 33.67 9.55 -15.58
N LYS A 348 33.29 8.58 -16.40
CA LYS A 348 32.59 8.81 -17.66
C LYS A 348 31.11 8.97 -17.37
N VAL A 349 30.56 10.11 -17.73
CA VAL A 349 29.16 10.45 -17.50
C VAL A 349 28.43 10.67 -18.82
N ARG A 350 27.13 10.37 -18.81
CA ARG A 350 26.19 10.63 -19.90
C ARG A 350 25.15 11.63 -19.45
N MET A 351 25.02 12.71 -20.20
CA MET A 351 24.05 13.78 -19.98
C MET A 351 22.69 13.43 -20.62
N PRO A 352 21.60 14.11 -20.22
CA PRO A 352 20.26 13.84 -20.76
C PRO A 352 20.12 14.01 -22.28
N ASN A 353 20.90 14.92 -22.85
CA ASN A 353 20.96 15.17 -24.29
C ASN A 353 21.86 14.18 -25.05
N GLN A 354 22.30 13.09 -24.38
CA GLN A 354 23.20 12.05 -24.90
C GLN A 354 24.66 12.48 -25.09
N ASP A 355 25.04 13.68 -24.64
CA ASP A 355 26.45 14.04 -24.60
C ASP A 355 27.17 13.13 -23.59
N THR A 356 28.36 12.66 -23.97
CA THR A 356 29.19 11.82 -23.10
C THR A 356 30.57 12.43 -22.96
N GLY A 357 31.15 12.28 -21.78
CA GLY A 357 32.51 12.72 -21.51
C GLY A 357 33.02 12.28 -20.16
N TRP A 358 34.27 12.59 -19.89
CA TRP A 358 34.98 12.28 -18.66
C TRP A 358 35.06 13.52 -17.80
N ILE A 359 34.78 13.32 -16.51
CA ILE A 359 34.92 14.33 -15.45
C ILE A 359 35.70 13.70 -14.29
N ARG A 360 36.42 14.53 -13.53
CA ARG A 360 37.07 14.08 -12.29
C ARG A 360 36.04 13.60 -11.28
N THR A 361 36.36 12.52 -10.58
CA THR A 361 35.42 11.87 -9.65
C THR A 361 35.14 12.75 -8.43
N GLU A 362 36.07 13.60 -8.00
CA GLU A 362 35.84 14.56 -6.91
C GLU A 362 34.80 15.66 -7.23
N ASN A 363 34.49 15.85 -8.51
CA ASN A 363 33.57 16.89 -9.00
C ASN A 363 32.16 16.35 -9.27
N ILE A 364 31.92 15.09 -8.89
CA ILE A 364 30.60 14.46 -8.93
C ILE A 364 30.30 13.79 -7.60
N VAL A 365 29.01 13.76 -7.23
CA VAL A 365 28.52 13.03 -6.06
C VAL A 365 27.53 11.96 -6.54
N PRO A 366 27.80 10.66 -6.29
CA PRO A 366 26.84 9.59 -6.51
C PRO A 366 25.61 9.74 -5.63
N LEU A 367 24.43 9.54 -6.22
CA LEU A 367 23.16 9.68 -5.51
C LEU A 367 22.67 8.39 -4.85
N TYR A 368 23.27 7.24 -5.18
CA TYR A 368 23.04 5.94 -4.55
C TYR A 368 24.34 5.39 -4.02
#